data_AF-A0A4R5TKX8-F1
#
_entry.id   AF-A0A4R5TKX8-F1
#
_cell.length_a   1.000
_cell.length_b   1.000
_cell.length_c   1.000
_cell.angle_alpha   90.00
_cell.angle_beta   90.00
_cell.angle_gamma   90.00
#
_symmetry.space_group_name_H-M   'P 1'
#
loop_
_entity.id
_entity.type
_entity.pdbx_description
1 polymer ?
#
loop_
_entity_poly.entity_id
_entity_poly.type
_entity_poly.pdbx_seq_one_letter_code
_entity_poly.pdbx_strand_id
1 'polypeptide(L)'
;MTFRALFVGGVIDNNEIDMDVGEPPLNYPPETGNGVSRYRLQAIGKHDDTVACAVYGAPGLDPDEVLRVSDERAYARRFHAELTPTG
;
A
#
# COMPACT_ATOMS: atom_id res chain seq x y z
N MET A 1 4.11 10.34 13.48
CA MET A 1 4.72 9.16 12.83
C MET A 1 4.00 8.89 11.53
N THR A 2 4.52 9.39 10.42
CA THR A 2 3.99 9.05 9.10
C THR A 2 4.30 7.59 8.77
N PHE A 3 3.46 6.94 7.97
CA PHE A 3 3.75 5.62 7.41
C PHE A 3 4.00 5.74 5.91
N ARG A 4 4.75 4.81 5.32
CA ARG A 4 5.04 4.85 3.88
C ARG A 4 4.05 3.99 3.12
N ALA A 5 3.41 4.56 2.10
CA ALA A 5 2.56 3.82 1.18
C ALA A 5 3.28 3.56 -0.14
N LEU A 6 3.31 2.30 -0.57
CA LEU A 6 3.76 1.87 -1.90
C LEU A 6 2.56 1.78 -2.82
N PHE A 7 2.63 2.43 -3.97
CA PHE A 7 1.65 2.38 -5.05
C PHE A 7 2.23 1.57 -6.19
N VAL A 8 1.62 0.44 -6.50
CA VAL A 8 2.00 -0.48 -7.57
C VAL A 8 1.05 -0.26 -8.75
N GLY A 9 1.53 0.41 -9.79
CA GLY A 9 0.91 0.53 -11.11
C GLY A 9 1.35 -0.57 -12.09
N GLY A 10 2.36 -1.35 -11.71
CA GLY A 10 2.90 -2.50 -12.44
C GLY A 10 4.31 -2.83 -11.95
N VAL A 11 5.04 -3.69 -12.66
CA VAL A 11 6.39 -4.11 -12.26
C VAL A 11 7.37 -2.93 -12.14
N ILE A 12 7.22 -1.93 -13.00
CA ILE A 12 8.14 -0.77 -13.11
C ILE A 12 7.49 0.51 -12.56
N ASP A 13 6.20 0.73 -12.83
CA ASP A 13 5.49 1.94 -12.41
C ASP A 13 5.09 1.86 -10.94
N ASN A 14 6.05 2.16 -10.05
CA ASN A 14 5.85 2.14 -8.60
C ASN A 14 6.18 3.51 -8.00
N ASN A 15 5.33 3.99 -7.11
CA ASN A 15 5.54 5.25 -6.39
C ASN A 15 5.43 5.05 -4.88
N GLU A 16 6.16 5.85 -4.11
CA GLU A 16 6.10 5.83 -2.64
C GLU A 16 5.63 7.18 -2.13
N ILE A 17 4.63 7.21 -1.24
CA ILE A 17 4.10 8.44 -0.65
C ILE A 17 4.13 8.32 0.87
N ASP A 18 4.55 9.38 1.56
CA ASP A 18 4.36 9.51 3.01
C ASP A 18 2.90 9.78 3.31
N MET A 19 2.29 8.94 4.15
CA MET A 19 0.92 9.12 4.64
C MET A 19 0.92 9.52 6.11
N ASP A 20 -0.07 10.30 6.50
CA ASP A 20 -0.29 10.69 7.89
C ASP A 20 -0.57 9.48 8.79
N VAL A 21 -0.33 9.65 10.10
CA VAL A 21 -0.59 8.62 11.11
C VAL A 21 -2.05 8.19 11.03
N GLY A 22 -2.32 6.88 10.96
CA GLY A 22 -3.68 6.35 11.07
C GLY A 22 -3.86 5.04 10.31
N GLU A 23 -5.12 4.65 10.15
CA GLU A 23 -5.47 3.52 9.30
C GLU A 23 -5.39 3.93 7.82
N PRO A 24 -4.69 3.15 6.98
CA PRO A 24 -4.63 3.44 5.56
C PRO A 24 -6.03 3.33 4.94
N PRO A 25 -6.48 4.34 4.17
CA PRO A 25 -7.76 4.27 3.50
C PRO A 25 -7.80 3.10 2.51
N LEU A 26 -8.97 2.47 2.36
CA LEU A 26 -9.16 1.36 1.42
C LEU A 26 -8.92 1.78 -0.04
N ASN A 27 -9.19 3.05 -0.36
CA ASN A 27 -9.07 3.63 -1.69
C ASN A 27 -8.19 4.88 -1.63
N TYR A 28 -7.31 5.06 -2.63
CA TYR A 28 -6.47 6.24 -2.74
C TYR A 28 -6.49 6.85 -4.16
N PRO A 29 -6.61 8.18 -4.30
CA PRO A 29 -6.99 9.11 -3.23
C PRO A 29 -8.39 8.74 -2.65
N PRO A 30 -8.67 9.06 -1.38
CA PRO A 30 -9.97 8.78 -0.77
C PRO A 30 -11.09 9.46 -1.54
N GLU A 31 -12.25 8.80 -1.62
CA GLU A 31 -13.42 9.23 -2.41
C GLU A 31 -14.06 10.51 -1.81
N THR A 32 -13.46 11.67 -2.06
CA THR A 32 -13.94 12.98 -1.55
C THR A 32 -14.86 13.72 -2.54
N GLY A 33 -15.42 13.02 -3.53
CA GLY A 33 -16.41 13.54 -4.47
C GLY A 33 -15.91 13.58 -5.92
N ASN A 34 -16.65 12.92 -6.82
CA ASN A 34 -16.46 12.82 -8.29
C ASN A 34 -15.11 12.28 -8.81
N GLY A 35 -14.12 12.02 -7.96
CA GLY A 35 -12.84 11.43 -8.35
C GLY A 35 -12.90 9.90 -8.39
N VAL A 36 -12.39 9.29 -9.46
CA VAL A 36 -12.18 7.84 -9.52
C VAL A 36 -10.97 7.48 -8.66
N SER A 37 -11.19 6.64 -7.65
CA SER A 37 -10.12 6.02 -6.86
C SER A 37 -9.14 5.31 -7.79
N ARG A 38 -7.86 5.69 -7.73
CA ARG A 38 -6.84 5.19 -8.67
C ARG A 38 -6.09 3.99 -8.14
N TYR A 39 -6.15 3.74 -6.84
CA TYR A 39 -5.50 2.60 -6.24
C TYR A 39 -6.34 2.06 -5.09
N ARG A 40 -6.26 0.76 -4.87
CA ARG A 40 -6.93 0.05 -3.77
C ARG A 40 -5.90 -0.54 -2.83
N LEU A 41 -6.15 -0.47 -1.54
CA LEU A 41 -5.32 -1.09 -0.51
C LEU A 41 -5.32 -2.61 -0.69
N GLN A 42 -4.13 -3.18 -0.81
CA GLN A 42 -3.90 -4.62 -0.97
C GLN A 42 -3.27 -5.25 0.27
N ALA A 43 -2.44 -4.51 1.00
CA ALA A 43 -1.85 -4.99 2.24
C ALA A 43 -1.41 -3.86 3.16
N ILE A 44 -1.31 -4.19 4.45
CA ILE A 44 -0.84 -3.30 5.51
C ILE A 44 0.36 -3.95 6.19
N GLY A 45 1.47 -3.23 6.28
CA GLY A 45 2.61 -3.62 7.09
C GLY A 45 2.50 -3.03 8.49
N LYS A 46 2.39 -3.89 9.51
CA LYS A 46 2.37 -3.49 10.91
C LYS A 46 3.68 -3.83 11.62
N HIS A 47 4.14 -2.93 12.48
CA HIS A 47 5.24 -3.14 13.42
C HIS A 47 4.76 -2.71 14.81
N ASP A 48 4.82 -3.60 15.81
CA ASP A 48 4.28 -3.35 17.16
C ASP A 48 2.85 -2.77 17.13
N ASP A 49 1.93 -3.45 16.42
CA ASP A 49 0.52 -3.04 16.21
C ASP A 49 0.31 -1.68 15.52
N THR A 50 1.38 -1.00 15.12
CA THR A 50 1.36 0.30 14.47
C THR A 50 1.54 0.13 12.96
N VAL A 51 0.75 0.84 12.17
CA VAL A 51 0.93 0.87 10.71
C VAL A 51 2.26 1.54 10.39
N ALA A 52 3.19 0.77 9.84
CA ALA A 52 4.51 1.25 9.45
C ALA A 52 4.58 1.45 7.92
N CYS A 53 3.86 0.63 7.16
CA CYS A 53 3.70 0.82 5.72
C CYS A 53 2.36 0.29 5.19
N ALA A 54 2.01 0.68 3.98
CA ALA A 54 0.84 0.19 3.26
C ALA A 54 1.19 -0.10 1.80
N VAL A 55 0.47 -1.02 1.17
CA VAL A 55 0.66 -1.39 -0.25
C VAL A 55 -0.67 -1.24 -0.98
N TYR A 56 -0.64 -0.47 -2.05
CA TYR A 56 -1.77 -0.14 -2.91
C TYR A 56 -1.52 -0.66 -4.32
N GLY A 57 -2.55 -1.25 -4.93
CA GLY A 57 -2.52 -1.72 -6.31
C GLY A 57 -3.41 -0.88 -7.22
N ALA A 58 -2.98 -0.63 -8.45
CA ALA A 58 -3.79 0.02 -9.47
C ALA A 58 -5.02 -0.84 -9.85
N PRO A 59 -6.11 -0.23 -10.34
CA PRO A 59 -7.31 -0.96 -10.74
C PRO A 59 -6.99 -1.94 -11.87
N GLY A 60 -7.49 -3.17 -11.74
CA GLY A 60 -7.29 -4.23 -12.72
C GLY A 60 -5.99 -5.02 -12.58
N LEU A 61 -5.12 -4.66 -11.62
CA LEU A 61 -4.00 -5.51 -11.23
C LEU A 61 -4.45 -6.64 -10.29
N ASP A 62 -3.80 -7.78 -10.45
CA ASP A 62 -3.98 -8.91 -9.56
C ASP A 62 -3.34 -8.62 -8.19
N PRO A 63 -4.05 -8.84 -7.07
CA PRO A 63 -3.51 -8.65 -5.72
C PRO A 63 -2.21 -9.43 -5.48
N ASP A 64 -2.10 -10.67 -5.99
CA ASP A 64 -0.91 -11.49 -5.81
C ASP A 64 0.29 -10.88 -6.56
N GLU A 65 0.07 -10.24 -7.71
CA GLU A 65 1.12 -9.53 -8.42
C GLU A 65 1.60 -8.30 -7.64
N VAL A 66 0.68 -7.55 -7.03
CA VAL A 66 1.00 -6.39 -6.19
C VAL A 66 1.82 -6.83 -4.96
N LEU A 67 1.41 -7.93 -4.31
CA LEU A 67 2.12 -8.51 -3.18
C LEU A 67 3.52 -9.00 -3.59
N ARG A 68 3.63 -9.69 -4.73
CA ARG A 68 4.92 -10.16 -5.28
C ARG A 68 5.87 -9.00 -5.52
N VAL A 69 5.40 -7.90 -6.15
CA VAL A 69 6.23 -6.71 -6.37
C VAL A 69 6.69 -6.10 -5.05
N SER A 70 5.84 -6.10 -4.02
CA SER A 70 6.19 -5.60 -2.69
C SER A 70 7.23 -6.48 -1.98
N ASP A 71 7.14 -7.81 -2.13
CA ASP A 71 8.06 -8.78 -1.53
C ASP A 71 9.43 -8.81 -2.24
N GLU A 72 9.44 -8.78 -3.57
CA GLU A 72 10.67 -8.69 -4.38
C GLU A 72 11.50 -7.45 -4.03
N ARG A 73 10.82 -6.37 -3.61
CA ARG A 73 11.43 -5.12 -3.14
C ARG A 73 11.79 -5.14 -1.66
N ALA A 74 11.51 -6.23 -0.95
CA ALA A 74 11.63 -6.36 0.49
C ALA A 74 10.97 -5.17 1.23
N TYR A 75 9.84 -4.68 0.72
CA TYR A 75 9.31 -3.37 1.10
C TYR A 75 8.99 -3.28 2.60
N ALA A 76 8.24 -4.25 3.14
CA ALA A 76 7.91 -4.25 4.56
C ALA A 76 9.11 -4.52 5.47
N ARG A 77 10.12 -5.27 4.99
CA ARG A 77 11.37 -5.50 5.73
C ARG A 77 12.14 -4.20 5.99
N ARG A 78 12.01 -3.19 5.11
CA ARG A 78 12.58 -1.84 5.34
C ARG A 78 12.02 -1.16 6.58
N PHE A 79 10.83 -1.54 7.01
CA PHE A 79 10.12 -0.98 8.17
C PHE A 79 10.01 -1.99 9.32
N HIS A 80 10.71 -3.12 9.24
CA HIS A 80 10.57 -4.25 10.16
C HIS A 80 9.12 -4.77 10.29
N ALA A 81 8.27 -4.48 9.31
CA ALA A 81 6.84 -4.71 9.39
C ALA A 81 6.45 -6.09 8.85
N GLU A 82 5.38 -6.65 9.41
CA GLU A 82 4.71 -7.84 8.89
C GLU A 82 3.57 -7.41 7.94
N LEU A 83 3.66 -7.83 6.68
CA LEU A 83 2.64 -7.56 5.66
C LEU A 83 1.43 -8.46 5.87
N THR A 84 0.28 -7.84 6.09
CA THR A 84 -1.02 -8.50 6.14
C THR A 84 -1.85 -8.07 4.93
N PRO A 85 -2.20 -8.98 4.01
CA PRO A 85 -3.13 -8.69 2.91
C PRO A 85 -4.51 -8.25 3.43
N THR A 86 -5.15 -7.32 2.72
CA THR A 86 -6.48 -6.78 3.07
C THR A 86 -7.62 -7.36 2.24
N GLY A 87 -7.31 -8.33 1.35
CA GLY A 87 -8.26 -9.01 0.46
C GLY A 87 -8.09 -10.52 0.49
#